data_AF-A0A660W7A5-F1
#
_entry.id   AF-A0A660W7A5-F1
#
_cell.length_a   1.000
_cell.length_b   1.000
_cell.length_c   1.000
_cell.angle_alpha   90.00
_cell.angle_beta   90.00
_cell.angle_gamma   90.00
#
_symmetry.space_group_name_H-M   'P 1'
#
loop_
_entity.id
_entity.type
_entity.pdbx_description
1 polymer ?
#
loop_
_entity_poly.entity_id
_entity_poly.type
_entity_poly.pdbx_seq_one_letter_code
_entity_poly.pdbx_strand_id
1 'polypeptide(L)' 'WLSELKTAPKKLFVVHGESENARSFGDYVREKLGWLVTVPDYSDEVILD' A
#
# COMPACT_ATOMS: atom_id res chain seq x y z
N TRP A 1 3.54 3.57 -13.24
CA TRP A 1 4.50 4.41 -12.49
C TRP A 1 5.05 3.64 -11.30
N LEU A 2 4.20 3.09 -10.42
CA LEU A 2 4.66 2.34 -9.25
C LEU A 2 5.50 1.11 -9.64
N SER A 3 5.14 0.45 -10.75
CA SER A 3 5.86 -0.66 -11.38
C SER A 3 7.31 -0.35 -11.79
N GLU A 4 7.67 0.93 -11.94
CA GLU A 4 8.99 1.34 -12.42
C GLU A 4 10.06 1.34 -11.31
N LEU A 5 9.66 1.10 -10.06
CA LEU A 5 10.60 0.93 -8.97
C LEU A 5 11.44 -0.34 -9.18
N LYS A 6 12.75 -0.17 -9.35
CA LYS A 6 13.70 -1.27 -9.58
C LYS A 6 13.78 -2.27 -8.43
N THR A 7 13.40 -1.84 -7.23
CA THR A 7 13.41 -2.68 -6.03
C THR A 7 12.09 -2.47 -5.29
N ALA A 8 11.43 -3.57 -4.94
CA ALA A 8 10.21 -3.52 -4.18
C ALA A 8 10.47 -2.92 -2.79
N PRO A 9 9.59 -2.04 -2.29
CA PRO A 9 9.68 -1.57 -0.91
C PRO A 9 9.44 -2.72 0.06
N LYS A 10 10.01 -2.64 1.27
CA LYS A 10 9.71 -3.59 2.35
C LYS A 10 8.20 -3.61 2.69
N LYS A 11 7.57 -2.44 2.64
CA LYS A 11 6.14 -2.23 2.92
C LYS A 11 5.65 -0.97 2.22
N LEU A 12 4.48 -1.05 1.58
CA LEU A 12 3.79 0.10 0.99
C LEU A 12 2.60 0.49 1.88
N PHE A 13 2.49 1.78 2.16
CA PHE A 13 1.31 2.35 2.82
C PHE A 13 0.50 3.14 1.80
N VAL A 14 -0.76 2.77 1.63
CA VAL A 14 -1.70 3.51 0.79
C VAL A 14 -2.57 4.36 1.72
N VAL A 15 -2.41 5.67 1.61
CA VAL A 15 -3.11 6.67 2.42
C VAL A 15 -3.74 7.72 1.51
N HIS A 16 -4.64 8.53 2.08
CA HIS A 16 -5.48 9.50 1.37
C HIS A 16 -6.42 8.88 0.32
N GLY A 17 -7.53 9.58 0.08
CA GLY A 17 -8.62 9.10 -0.77
C GLY A 17 -9.72 8.40 0.03
N GLU A 18 -10.85 8.18 -0.64
CA GLU A 18 -11.98 7.43 -0.07
C GLU A 18 -11.53 6.01 0.32
N SER A 19 -12.02 5.51 1.45
CA SER A 19 -11.54 4.25 2.03
C SER A 19 -11.68 3.07 1.07
N GLU A 20 -12.73 3.03 0.25
CA GLU A 20 -12.93 1.99 -0.77
C GLU A 20 -11.88 2.06 -1.88
N ASN A 21 -11.53 3.28 -2.32
CA ASN A 21 -10.52 3.49 -3.37
C ASN A 21 -9.14 3.10 -2.86
N ALA A 22 -8.79 3.47 -1.62
CA ALA A 22 -7.52 3.11 -1.00
C ALA A 22 -7.37 1.59 -0.84
N ARG A 23 -8.44 0.90 -0.40
CA ARG A 23 -8.48 -0.57 -0.31
C ARG A 23 -8.34 -1.24 -1.67
N SER A 24 -9.14 -0.82 -2.65
CA SER A 24 -9.13 -1.36 -4.01
C SER A 24 -7.76 -1.18 -4.68
N PHE A 25 -7.12 -0.03 -4.48
CA PHE A 25 -5.75 0.18 -4.98
C PHE A 25 -4.73 -0.68 -4.24
N GLY A 26 -4.86 -0.85 -2.94
CA GLY A 26 -4.03 -1.75 -2.16
C GLY A 26 -4.10 -3.19 -2.67
N ASP A 27 -5.30 -3.69 -2.95
CA ASP A 27 -5.52 -5.03 -3.52
C ASP A 27 -4.92 -5.15 -4.92
N TYR A 28 -5.14 -4.15 -5.78
CA TYR A 28 -4.52 -4.10 -7.10
C TYR A 28 -2.98 -4.21 -7.02
N VAL A 29 -2.34 -3.49 -6.10
CA VAL A 29 -0.88 -3.55 -5.93
C VAL A 29 -0.44 -4.92 -5.40
N ARG A 30 -1.17 -5.51 -4.43
CA ARG A 30 -0.89 -6.87 -3.95
C ARG A 30 -0.96 -7.90 -5.07
N GLU A 31 -2.01 -7.84 -5.89
CA GLU A 31 -2.23 -8.78 -7.00
C GLU A 31 -1.23 -8.62 -8.15
N LYS A 32 -0.94 -7.37 -8.54
CA LYS A 32 -0.13 -7.10 -9.74
C LYS A 32 1.36 -7.06 -9.47
N LEU A 33 1.78 -6.57 -8.30
CA LEU A 33 3.19 -6.38 -7.97
C LEU A 33 3.68 -7.34 -6.88
N GLY A 34 2.77 -8.02 -6.16
CA GLY A 34 3.13 -8.95 -5.08
C GLY A 34 3.72 -8.25 -3.85
N TRP A 35 3.52 -6.94 -3.71
CA TRP A 35 4.11 -6.17 -2.61
C TRP A 35 3.31 -6.33 -1.32
N LEU A 36 4.00 -6.17 -0.19
CA LEU A 36 3.35 -6.05 1.11
C LEU A 36 2.71 -4.66 1.20
N VAL A 37 1.38 -4.59 1.21
CA VAL A 37 0.62 -3.34 1.24
C VAL A 37 -0.25 -3.25 2.50
N THR A 38 -0.28 -2.08 3.12
CA THR A 38 -1.17 -1.72 4.24
C THR A 38 -1.95 -0.46 3.91
N VAL A 39 -3.25 -0.48 4.19
CA VAL A 39 -4.12 0.71 4.16
C VAL A 39 -4.48 0.97 5.62
N PRO A 40 -3.78 1.88 6.32
CA PRO A 40 -4.04 2.15 7.73
C PRO A 40 -5.36 2.90 7.90
N ASP A 41 -6.07 2.61 8.99
CA ASP A 41 -7.22 3.39 9.41
C ASP A 41 -6.77 4.65 10.16
N TYR A 42 -7.69 5.59 10.34
CA TYR A 42 -7.40 6.82 11.07
C TYR A 42 -6.97 6.50 12.51
N SER A 43 -5.84 7.09 12.93
CA SER A 43 -5.17 6.86 14.22
C SER A 43 -4.45 5.51 14.36
N ASP A 44 -4.30 4.73 13.29
CA ASP A 44 -3.39 3.58 13.32
C ASP A 44 -1.93 4.03 13.44
N GLU A 45 -1.18 3.30 14.27
CA GLU A 45 0.27 3.44 14.42
C GLU A 45 0.98 2.20 13.92
N VAL A 46 2.12 2.37 13.26
CA VAL A 46 2.90 1.27 12.71
C VAL A 46 4.37 1.47 13.03
N ILE A 47 4.98 0.47 13.68
CA ILE A 47 6.42 0.41 13.91
C ILE A 47 7.11 -0.05 12.61
N LEU A 48 8.21 0.61 12.26
CA LEU A 48 9.03 0.27 11.09
C LEU A 48 10.33 -0.41 11.55
N ASP A 49 10.66 -1.55 10.94
CA ASP A 49 11.87 -2.35 11.21
C ASP A 49 13.02 -2.12 10.20
#